data_AF-A0A0B2QPY0-F1
#
_entry.id   AF-A0A0B2QPY0-F1
#
_cell.length_a   1.000
_cell.length_b   1.000
_cell.length_c   1.000
_cell.angle_alpha   90.00
_cell.angle_beta   90.00
_cell.angle_gamma   90.00
#
_symmetry.space_group_name_H-M   'P 1'
#
loop_
_entity.id
_entity.type
_entity.pdbx_description
1 polymer ?
#
loop_
_entity_poly.entity_id
_entity_poly.type
_entity_poly.pdbx_seq_one_letter_code
_entity_poly.pdbx_strand_id
1 'polypeptide(L)'
;IGCCWAFSAVAATEGIHALSGGKLISLSEQELVDCDTKGVDQGCEGGLMDDAYKFIIQNHGLNTEANYPYKGVDGKCNANEAANHAATITGYEDVPANNEKALQKAVANQPVSVAIDASSSDFQFYKSGVFTGSCGTELDHGVTAVGYGVSDHGTKYWLVKNSWGTEWGEEGYIRMQRGVDSEEGVCGIAMQASYPTA
;
A
#
# COMPACT_ATOMS: atom_id res chain seq x y z
N ILE A 1 -8.99 -5.23 -11.36
CA ILE A 1 -8.90 -3.75 -11.50
C ILE A 1 -7.56 -3.36 -10.92
N GLY A 2 -6.67 -2.77 -11.71
CA GLY A 2 -5.27 -2.52 -11.36
C GLY A 2 -5.03 -1.24 -10.55
N CYS A 3 -5.90 -0.92 -9.60
CA CYS A 3 -5.77 0.29 -8.76
C CYS A 3 -5.00 0.05 -7.45
N CYS A 4 -4.36 -1.11 -7.28
CA CYS A 4 -3.72 -1.51 -6.01
C CYS A 4 -2.64 -0.53 -5.53
N TRP A 5 -1.93 0.12 -6.46
CA TRP A 5 -0.98 1.18 -6.19
C TRP A 5 -1.61 2.36 -5.42
N ALA A 6 -2.80 2.81 -5.84
CA ALA A 6 -3.53 3.90 -5.20
C ALA A 6 -3.96 3.53 -3.77
N PHE A 7 -4.53 2.33 -3.58
CA PHE A 7 -4.90 1.82 -2.26
C PHE A 7 -3.70 1.72 -1.31
N SER A 8 -2.56 1.24 -1.83
CA SER A 8 -1.34 1.12 -1.03
C SER A 8 -0.84 2.48 -0.57
N ALA A 9 -0.72 3.46 -1.48
CA ALA A 9 -0.25 4.80 -1.18
C ALA A 9 -1.21 5.58 -0.27
N VAL A 10 -2.52 5.44 -0.48
CA VAL A 10 -3.56 6.04 0.38
C VAL A 10 -3.46 5.51 1.80
N ALA A 11 -3.41 4.19 2.00
CA ALA A 11 -3.33 3.62 3.34
C ALA A 11 -2.06 4.05 4.10
N ALA A 12 -0.92 4.20 3.40
CA ALA A 12 0.30 4.75 3.99
C ALA A 12 0.15 6.25 4.35
N THR A 13 -0.52 7.02 3.49
CA THR A 13 -0.80 8.45 3.70
C THR A 13 -1.75 8.69 4.86
N GLU A 14 -2.82 7.91 4.97
CA GLU A 14 -3.74 7.91 6.12
C GLU A 14 -2.99 7.66 7.43
N GLY A 15 -2.08 6.66 7.40
CA GLY A 15 -1.24 6.28 8.52
C GLY A 15 -0.33 7.40 9.00
N ILE A 16 0.47 7.98 8.10
CA ILE A 16 1.40 9.06 8.47
C ILE A 16 0.66 10.33 8.91
N HIS A 17 -0.49 10.64 8.31
CA HIS A 17 -1.31 11.79 8.70
C HIS A 17 -1.80 11.64 10.15
N ALA A 18 -2.32 10.46 10.52
CA ALA A 18 -2.76 10.18 11.88
C ALA A 18 -1.59 10.22 12.88
N LEU A 19 -0.42 9.66 12.51
CA LEU A 19 0.77 9.64 13.36
C LEU A 19 1.39 11.03 13.58
N SER A 20 1.19 11.95 12.64
CA SER A 20 1.72 13.32 12.68
C SER A 20 0.81 14.33 13.38
N GLY A 21 -0.20 13.85 14.12
CA GLY A 21 -1.12 14.67 14.91
C GLY A 21 -2.45 14.99 14.20
N GLY A 22 -2.65 14.48 12.98
CA GLY A 22 -3.94 14.48 12.31
C GLY A 22 -4.92 13.49 12.92
N LYS A 23 -6.17 13.50 12.42
CA LYS A 23 -7.14 12.44 12.74
C LYS A 23 -7.00 11.33 11.71
N LEU A 24 -7.22 10.08 12.11
CA LEU A 24 -7.38 9.01 11.14
C LEU A 24 -8.64 9.28 10.31
N ILE A 25 -8.45 9.55 9.02
CA ILE A 25 -9.48 9.88 8.05
C ILE A 25 -9.33 8.98 6.83
N SER A 26 -10.45 8.61 6.22
CA SER A 26 -10.43 7.84 4.96
C SER A 26 -10.20 8.77 3.79
N LEU A 27 -9.10 8.55 3.05
CA LEU A 27 -8.72 9.35 1.88
C LEU A 27 -9.16 8.66 0.58
N SER A 28 -9.27 9.44 -0.49
CA SER A 28 -9.79 8.95 -1.77
C SER A 28 -8.72 8.26 -2.62
N GLU A 29 -8.86 6.95 -2.83
CA GLU A 29 -8.12 6.25 -3.88
C GLU A 29 -8.57 6.68 -5.28
N GLN A 30 -9.85 7.04 -5.43
CA GLN A 30 -10.40 7.42 -6.73
C GLN A 30 -9.81 8.73 -7.25
N GLU A 31 -9.46 9.66 -6.37
CA GLU A 31 -8.76 10.88 -6.77
C GLU A 31 -7.42 10.56 -7.44
N LEU A 32 -6.64 9.62 -6.87
CA LEU A 32 -5.42 9.14 -7.51
C LEU A 32 -5.72 8.48 -8.86
N VAL A 33 -6.68 7.55 -8.90
CA VAL A 33 -7.06 6.84 -10.14
C VAL A 33 -7.48 7.81 -11.26
N ASP A 34 -8.25 8.84 -10.93
CA ASP A 34 -8.79 9.78 -11.93
C ASP A 34 -7.82 10.91 -12.30
N CYS A 35 -6.98 11.36 -11.36
CA CYS A 35 -6.18 12.58 -11.49
C CYS A 35 -4.69 12.32 -11.67
N ASP A 36 -4.15 11.23 -11.12
CA ASP A 36 -2.76 10.84 -11.30
C ASP A 36 -2.61 9.94 -12.53
N THR A 37 -2.77 10.57 -13.69
CA THR A 37 -2.71 9.92 -15.01
C THR A 37 -1.56 10.45 -15.86
N LYS A 38 -0.60 11.13 -15.22
CA LYS A 38 0.58 11.71 -15.88
C LYS A 38 1.83 10.97 -15.40
N GLY A 39 2.52 10.30 -16.32
CA GLY A 39 3.76 9.58 -15.98
C GLY A 39 3.55 8.09 -16.10
N VAL A 40 3.91 7.34 -15.04
CA VAL A 40 3.79 5.88 -15.02
C VAL A 40 2.36 5.43 -14.73
N ASP A 41 1.64 6.17 -13.89
CA ASP A 41 0.32 5.80 -13.39
C ASP A 41 -0.76 5.93 -14.48
N GLN A 42 -1.55 4.86 -14.62
CA GLN A 42 -2.53 4.66 -15.69
C GLN A 42 -3.88 4.19 -15.12
N GLY A 43 -4.28 4.74 -13.96
CA GLY A 43 -5.56 4.44 -13.34
C GLY A 43 -5.74 2.94 -13.06
N CYS A 44 -6.73 2.33 -13.70
CA CYS A 44 -7.05 0.91 -13.57
C CYS A 44 -6.09 -0.04 -14.28
N GLU A 45 -5.18 0.46 -15.12
CA GLU A 45 -4.18 -0.36 -15.85
C GLU A 45 -2.87 -0.53 -15.07
N GLY A 46 -2.76 0.07 -13.88
CA GLY A 46 -1.59 -0.04 -13.01
C GLY A 46 -0.94 1.30 -12.69
N GLY A 47 0.03 1.25 -11.79
CA GLY A 47 0.75 2.42 -11.30
C GLY A 47 1.76 2.05 -10.22
N LEU A 48 2.45 3.05 -9.68
CA LEU A 48 3.48 2.95 -8.66
C LEU A 48 3.13 3.87 -7.48
N MET A 49 3.35 3.39 -6.26
CA MET A 49 3.06 4.17 -5.04
C MET A 49 3.89 5.45 -4.94
N ASP A 50 5.10 5.47 -5.51
CA ASP A 50 5.97 6.66 -5.51
C ASP A 50 5.42 7.79 -6.37
N ASP A 51 4.83 7.46 -7.52
CA ASP A 51 4.21 8.43 -8.41
C ASP A 51 2.93 8.99 -7.76
N ALA A 52 2.13 8.14 -7.12
CA ALA A 52 1.04 8.58 -6.24
C ALA A 52 1.52 9.58 -5.17
N TYR A 53 2.62 9.31 -4.45
CA TYR A 53 3.13 10.27 -3.46
C TYR A 53 3.55 11.59 -4.10
N LYS A 54 4.21 11.56 -5.27
CA LYS A 54 4.55 12.79 -6.02
C LYS A 54 3.29 13.57 -6.39
N PHE A 55 2.24 12.90 -6.83
CA PHE A 55 0.96 13.54 -7.11
C PHE A 55 0.39 14.20 -5.86
N ILE A 56 0.34 13.49 -4.73
CA ILE A 56 -0.21 14.05 -3.47
C ILE A 56 0.55 15.34 -3.08
N ILE A 57 1.88 15.34 -3.22
CA ILE A 57 2.71 16.53 -2.95
C ILE A 57 2.38 17.68 -3.91
N GLN A 58 2.29 17.39 -5.21
CA GLN A 58 2.02 18.40 -6.25
C GLN A 58 0.58 18.94 -6.20
N ASN A 59 -0.37 18.08 -5.84
CA ASN A 59 -1.78 18.42 -5.66
C ASN A 59 -2.03 19.12 -4.32
N HIS A 60 -1.04 19.19 -3.44
CA HIS A 60 -1.16 19.73 -2.08
C HIS A 60 -2.10 18.94 -1.15
N GLY A 61 -2.27 17.64 -1.43
CA GLY A 61 -3.01 16.71 -0.60
C GLY A 61 -4.01 15.85 -1.37
N LEU A 62 -4.78 15.07 -0.63
CA LEU A 62 -5.91 14.28 -1.12
C LEU A 62 -7.20 14.66 -0.41
N ASN A 63 -8.31 14.54 -1.11
CA ASN A 63 -9.64 14.60 -0.56
C ASN A 63 -9.99 13.33 0.22
N THR A 64 -11.08 13.39 0.98
CA THR A 64 -11.65 12.24 1.67
C THR A 64 -12.39 11.31 0.71
N GLU A 65 -12.44 10.03 1.05
CA GLU A 65 -13.27 9.02 0.37
C GLU A 65 -14.76 9.43 0.34
N ALA A 66 -15.25 10.12 1.37
CA ALA A 66 -16.64 10.58 1.42
C ALA A 66 -17.00 11.61 0.34
N ASN A 67 -16.04 12.47 -0.04
CA ASN A 67 -16.26 13.54 -1.03
C ASN A 67 -15.87 13.11 -2.45
N TYR A 68 -14.90 12.19 -2.58
CA TYR A 68 -14.49 11.62 -3.85
C TYR A 68 -14.51 10.08 -3.78
N PRO A 69 -15.70 9.44 -3.83
CA PRO A 69 -15.84 8.01 -3.54
C PRO A 69 -15.25 7.10 -4.62
N TYR A 70 -14.77 5.94 -4.20
CA TYR A 70 -14.30 4.87 -5.06
C TYR A 70 -15.39 4.28 -5.95
N LYS A 71 -15.07 4.13 -7.23
CA LYS A 71 -15.96 3.61 -8.28
C LYS A 71 -15.44 2.35 -8.94
N GLY A 72 -14.17 1.99 -8.72
CA GLY A 72 -13.55 0.81 -9.30
C GLY A 72 -13.40 0.85 -10.82
N VAL A 73 -13.42 2.04 -11.41
CA VAL A 73 -13.23 2.28 -12.84
C VAL A 73 -12.54 3.63 -13.03
N ASP A 74 -11.90 3.82 -14.18
CA ASP A 74 -11.34 5.12 -14.54
C ASP A 74 -12.45 6.14 -14.76
N GLY A 75 -12.28 7.30 -14.14
CA GLY A 75 -13.09 8.48 -14.34
C GLY A 75 -12.31 9.60 -15.02
N LYS A 76 -12.94 10.77 -15.10
CA LYS A 76 -12.24 12.01 -15.40
C LYS A 76 -11.94 12.71 -14.09
N CYS A 77 -10.72 13.20 -13.92
CA CYS A 77 -10.35 14.03 -12.78
C CYS A 77 -11.36 15.17 -12.56
N ASN A 78 -12.06 15.12 -11.42
CA ASN A 78 -12.94 16.20 -11.01
C ASN A 78 -12.13 17.25 -10.25
N ALA A 79 -11.65 18.27 -10.98
CA ALA A 79 -10.80 19.32 -10.43
C ALA A 79 -11.44 20.10 -9.26
N ASN A 80 -12.79 20.17 -9.18
CA ASN A 80 -13.45 20.84 -8.06
C ASN A 80 -13.36 20.02 -6.77
N GLU A 81 -13.49 18.70 -6.88
CA GLU A 81 -13.34 17.81 -5.71
C GLU A 81 -11.86 17.65 -5.34
N ALA A 82 -10.97 17.51 -6.32
CA ALA A 82 -9.53 17.40 -6.10
C ALA A 82 -8.91 18.67 -5.47
N ALA A 83 -9.59 19.82 -5.53
CA ALA A 83 -9.17 21.05 -4.85
C ALA A 83 -9.46 21.05 -3.33
N ASN A 84 -10.16 20.04 -2.80
CA ASN A 84 -10.43 19.91 -1.37
C ASN A 84 -9.43 18.93 -0.74
N HIS A 85 -8.49 19.43 0.05
CA HIS A 85 -7.45 18.61 0.65
C HIS A 85 -7.74 18.32 2.13
N ALA A 86 -7.83 17.05 2.48
CA ALA A 86 -8.09 16.56 3.83
C ALA A 86 -6.80 16.12 4.56
N ALA A 87 -5.84 15.57 3.82
CA ALA A 87 -4.50 15.25 4.31
C ALA A 87 -3.44 15.63 3.29
N THR A 88 -2.25 15.98 3.79
CA THR A 88 -1.08 16.38 2.99
C THR A 88 0.15 15.61 3.44
N ILE A 89 1.12 15.46 2.55
CA ILE A 89 2.45 14.92 2.84
C ILE A 89 3.51 15.89 2.29
N THR A 90 4.70 15.89 2.86
CA THR A 90 5.80 16.79 2.47
C THR A 90 6.83 16.15 1.55
N GLY A 91 6.83 14.82 1.47
CA GLY A 91 7.82 14.03 0.72
C GLY A 91 7.50 12.54 0.80
N TYR A 92 8.39 11.73 0.24
CA TYR A 92 8.38 10.27 0.43
C TYR A 92 9.82 9.75 0.37
N GLU A 93 10.04 8.55 0.92
CA GLU A 93 11.34 7.88 0.91
C GLU A 93 11.20 6.41 0.50
N ASP A 94 12.20 5.93 -0.22
CA ASP A 94 12.32 4.52 -0.56
C ASP A 94 13.07 3.77 0.53
N VAL A 95 12.56 2.61 0.90
CA VAL A 95 13.29 1.64 1.71
C VAL A 95 14.38 1.02 0.81
N PRO A 96 15.62 0.86 1.29
CA PRO A 96 16.64 0.12 0.56
C PRO A 96 16.14 -1.24 0.09
N ALA A 97 16.19 -1.47 -1.23
CA ALA A 97 15.71 -2.70 -1.85
C ALA A 97 16.37 -3.95 -1.24
N ASN A 98 15.60 -5.03 -1.18
CA ASN A 98 16.01 -6.35 -0.70
C ASN A 98 16.55 -6.33 0.73
N ASN A 99 15.93 -5.52 1.59
CA ASN A 99 16.38 -5.33 2.96
C ASN A 99 15.21 -5.37 3.95
N GLU A 100 14.79 -6.58 4.33
CA GLU A 100 13.75 -6.78 5.35
C GLU A 100 14.05 -6.09 6.68
N LYS A 101 15.32 -5.86 7.03
CA LYS A 101 15.68 -5.14 8.27
C LYS A 101 15.40 -3.65 8.14
N ALA A 102 15.71 -3.04 6.99
CA ALA A 102 15.39 -1.66 6.70
C ALA A 102 13.86 -1.47 6.62
N LEU A 103 13.16 -2.39 5.93
CA LEU A 103 11.71 -2.42 5.89
C LEU A 103 11.12 -2.54 7.30
N GLN A 104 11.67 -3.41 8.14
CA GLN A 104 11.19 -3.59 9.52
C GLN A 104 11.32 -2.30 10.32
N LYS A 105 12.43 -1.58 10.14
CA LYS A 105 12.65 -0.29 10.79
C LYS A 105 11.65 0.76 10.30
N ALA A 106 11.33 0.80 9.01
CA ALA A 106 10.33 1.72 8.48
C ALA A 106 8.92 1.39 9.03
N VAL A 107 8.51 0.13 8.95
CA VAL A 107 7.20 -0.36 9.44
C VAL A 107 7.02 -0.16 10.95
N ALA A 108 8.11 -0.14 11.72
CA ALA A 108 8.06 0.17 13.15
C ALA A 108 7.66 1.62 13.46
N ASN A 109 7.84 2.55 12.51
CA ASN A 109 7.53 3.96 12.68
C ASN A 109 6.17 4.35 12.05
N GLN A 110 5.80 3.73 10.94
CA GLN A 110 4.57 4.04 10.20
C GLN A 110 4.21 2.93 9.21
N PRO A 111 2.98 2.90 8.66
CA PRO A 111 2.65 2.03 7.53
C PRO A 111 3.50 2.33 6.28
N VAL A 112 3.89 1.27 5.57
CA VAL A 112 4.78 1.34 4.40
C VAL A 112 4.09 0.67 3.21
N SER A 113 4.08 1.33 2.06
CA SER A 113 3.66 0.73 0.80
C SER A 113 4.70 -0.28 0.33
N VAL A 114 4.25 -1.47 -0.09
CA VAL A 114 5.11 -2.52 -0.62
C VAL A 114 4.46 -3.14 -1.86
N ALA A 115 5.28 -3.51 -2.84
CA ALA A 115 4.85 -4.36 -3.95
C ALA A 115 5.15 -5.83 -3.64
N ILE A 116 4.28 -6.73 -4.11
CA ILE A 116 4.41 -8.18 -3.97
C ILE A 116 4.01 -8.88 -5.27
N ASP A 117 4.43 -10.14 -5.43
CA ASP A 117 3.81 -11.10 -6.34
C ASP A 117 2.61 -11.76 -5.66
N ALA A 118 1.41 -11.38 -6.10
CA ALA A 118 0.13 -11.93 -5.63
C ALA A 118 -0.50 -12.91 -6.63
N SER A 119 0.23 -13.30 -7.69
CA SER A 119 -0.29 -14.10 -8.80
C SER A 119 -0.56 -15.56 -8.44
N SER A 120 0.07 -16.07 -7.37
CA SER A 120 0.02 -17.49 -7.02
C SER A 120 -1.35 -17.93 -6.47
N SER A 121 -1.70 -19.19 -6.72
CA SER A 121 -2.93 -19.78 -6.17
C SER A 121 -2.96 -19.78 -4.65
N ASP A 122 -1.81 -20.00 -4.01
CA ASP A 122 -1.70 -20.02 -2.56
C ASP A 122 -2.05 -18.65 -1.97
N PHE A 123 -1.63 -17.56 -2.63
CA PHE A 123 -1.97 -16.20 -2.22
C PHE A 123 -3.45 -15.90 -2.46
N GLN A 124 -3.97 -16.19 -3.66
CA GLN A 124 -5.37 -15.95 -4.02
C GLN A 124 -6.36 -16.62 -3.05
N PHE A 125 -6.06 -17.85 -2.62
CA PHE A 125 -6.92 -18.63 -1.72
C PHE A 125 -6.53 -18.54 -0.24
N TYR A 126 -5.62 -17.64 0.14
CA TYR A 126 -5.27 -17.41 1.55
C TYR A 126 -6.51 -17.10 2.39
N LYS A 127 -6.59 -17.71 3.59
CA LYS A 127 -7.69 -17.53 4.55
C LYS A 127 -7.22 -17.13 5.94
N SER A 128 -6.17 -17.73 6.46
CA SER A 128 -5.63 -17.42 7.78
C SER A 128 -4.26 -18.04 8.01
N GLY A 129 -3.61 -17.65 9.10
CA GLY A 129 -2.30 -18.15 9.51
C GLY A 129 -1.14 -17.32 8.94
N VAL A 130 0.09 -17.70 9.28
CA VAL A 130 1.25 -17.10 8.61
C VAL A 130 1.39 -17.74 7.23
N PHE A 131 1.27 -16.94 6.18
CA PHE A 131 1.46 -17.34 4.81
C PHE A 131 2.92 -17.75 4.56
N THR A 132 3.09 -19.04 4.28
CA THR A 132 4.34 -19.68 3.85
C THR A 132 4.16 -20.38 2.50
N GLY A 133 3.14 -19.96 1.73
CA GLY A 133 2.81 -20.52 0.42
C GLY A 133 3.82 -20.14 -0.65
N SER A 134 3.72 -20.76 -1.82
CA SER A 134 4.59 -20.45 -2.94
C SER A 134 4.17 -19.15 -3.62
N CYS A 135 5.14 -18.30 -3.97
CA CYS A 135 5.01 -17.12 -4.80
C CYS A 135 6.37 -16.82 -5.43
N GLY A 136 6.40 -16.08 -6.53
CA GLY A 136 7.62 -15.60 -7.16
C GLY A 136 8.01 -14.22 -6.66
N THR A 137 8.70 -13.47 -7.52
CA THR A 137 9.15 -12.09 -7.29
C THR A 137 8.83 -11.19 -8.48
N GLU A 138 7.92 -11.64 -9.36
CA GLU A 138 7.38 -10.85 -10.47
C GLU A 138 6.26 -9.97 -9.89
N LEU A 139 6.65 -8.79 -9.39
CA LEU A 139 5.76 -7.91 -8.63
C LEU A 139 4.58 -7.45 -9.49
N ASP A 140 3.35 -7.67 -9.01
CA ASP A 140 2.12 -7.37 -9.74
C ASP A 140 1.04 -6.68 -8.89
N HIS A 141 1.26 -6.55 -7.57
CA HIS A 141 0.25 -6.04 -6.65
C HIS A 141 0.82 -5.16 -5.54
N GLY A 142 0.24 -3.96 -5.38
CA GLY A 142 0.55 -3.02 -4.31
C GLY A 142 -0.30 -3.26 -3.06
N VAL A 143 0.36 -3.38 -1.90
CA VAL A 143 -0.27 -3.58 -0.58
C VAL A 143 0.43 -2.71 0.47
N THR A 144 -0.07 -2.68 1.71
CA THR A 144 0.52 -1.86 2.77
C THR A 144 0.94 -2.72 3.97
N ALA A 145 2.23 -2.72 4.30
CA ALA A 145 2.74 -3.29 5.53
C ALA A 145 2.40 -2.35 6.70
N VAL A 146 1.50 -2.79 7.58
CA VAL A 146 0.99 -1.99 8.73
C VAL A 146 1.57 -2.45 10.07
N GLY A 147 2.37 -3.52 10.07
CA GLY A 147 3.00 -4.03 11.26
C GLY A 147 3.81 -5.30 11.01
N TYR A 148 4.34 -5.87 12.08
CA TYR A 148 5.02 -7.16 12.08
C TYR A 148 4.92 -7.81 13.45
N GLY A 149 5.13 -9.12 13.52
CA GLY A 149 5.06 -9.87 14.76
C GLY A 149 5.76 -11.20 14.73
N VAL A 150 5.44 -12.03 15.73
CA VAL A 150 5.82 -13.43 15.86
C VAL A 150 4.57 -14.19 16.25
N SER A 151 4.24 -15.27 15.54
CA SER A 151 3.11 -16.12 15.88
C SER A 151 3.36 -16.90 17.17
N ASP A 152 2.30 -17.50 17.73
CA ASP A 152 2.41 -18.36 18.92
C ASP A 152 3.36 -19.55 18.72
N HIS A 153 3.63 -19.93 17.47
CA HIS A 153 4.56 -21.00 17.08
C HIS A 153 5.97 -20.50 16.75
N GLY A 154 6.26 -19.22 16.98
CA GLY A 154 7.59 -18.63 16.77
C GLY A 154 7.86 -18.14 15.34
N THR A 155 6.90 -18.25 14.41
CA THR A 155 7.07 -17.79 13.02
C THR A 155 6.92 -16.28 12.95
N LYS A 156 7.98 -15.58 12.52
CA LYS A 156 7.96 -14.14 12.28
C LYS A 156 7.09 -13.82 11.07
N TYR A 157 6.32 -12.73 11.15
CA TYR A 157 5.46 -12.29 10.04
C TYR A 157 5.45 -10.77 9.86
N TRP A 158 5.10 -10.34 8.66
CA TRP A 158 4.57 -9.03 8.29
C TRP A 158 3.05 -9.04 8.40
N LEU A 159 2.46 -8.01 8.97
CA LEU A 159 1.01 -7.78 8.91
C LEU A 159 0.74 -6.82 7.75
N VAL A 160 0.02 -7.30 6.74
CA VAL A 160 -0.18 -6.59 5.48
C VAL A 160 -1.67 -6.38 5.24
N LYS A 161 -2.06 -5.13 4.99
CA LYS A 161 -3.41 -4.72 4.58
C LYS A 161 -3.54 -4.93 3.07
N ASN A 162 -4.53 -5.70 2.64
CA ASN A 162 -4.86 -5.91 1.23
C ASN A 162 -6.09 -5.07 0.82
N SER A 163 -6.35 -4.98 -0.48
CA SER A 163 -7.44 -4.20 -1.09
C SER A 163 -8.55 -5.07 -1.71
N TRP A 164 -8.62 -6.36 -1.33
CA TRP A 164 -9.59 -7.34 -1.87
C TRP A 164 -10.83 -7.54 -0.98
N GLY A 165 -11.11 -6.59 -0.09
CA GLY A 165 -12.25 -6.64 0.82
C GLY A 165 -12.06 -7.59 2.01
N THR A 166 -13.01 -7.54 2.94
CA THR A 166 -12.90 -8.21 4.25
C THR A 166 -13.17 -9.71 4.21
N GLU A 167 -13.73 -10.23 3.12
CA GLU A 167 -13.99 -11.67 2.95
C GLU A 167 -12.73 -12.47 2.56
N TRP A 168 -11.67 -11.77 2.16
CA TRP A 168 -10.39 -12.35 1.83
C TRP A 168 -9.46 -12.34 3.05
N GLY A 169 -8.71 -13.43 3.24
CA GLY A 169 -7.75 -13.53 4.34
C GLY A 169 -8.35 -13.31 5.73
N GLU A 170 -7.59 -12.65 6.58
CA GLU A 170 -7.94 -12.34 7.96
C GLU A 170 -8.59 -10.95 8.00
N GLU A 171 -9.88 -10.87 7.68
CA GLU A 171 -10.63 -9.61 7.59
C GLU A 171 -10.00 -8.58 6.61
N GLY A 172 -9.48 -9.06 5.48
CA GLY A 172 -8.79 -8.25 4.47
C GLY A 172 -7.27 -8.13 4.69
N TYR A 173 -6.73 -8.78 5.72
CA TYR A 173 -5.30 -8.80 6.01
C TYR A 173 -4.67 -10.16 5.70
N ILE A 174 -3.35 -10.15 5.58
CA ILE A 174 -2.51 -11.34 5.50
C ILE A 174 -1.30 -11.19 6.42
N ARG A 175 -0.93 -12.30 7.06
CA ARG A 175 0.33 -12.41 7.80
C ARG A 175 1.37 -13.10 6.93
N MET A 176 2.24 -12.36 6.25
CA MET A 176 3.26 -12.93 5.35
C MET A 176 4.53 -13.31 6.11
N GLN A 177 5.13 -14.47 5.85
CA GLN A 177 6.35 -14.89 6.55
C GLN A 177 7.48 -13.86 6.40
N ARG A 178 8.17 -13.56 7.51
CA ARG A 178 9.25 -12.57 7.56
C ARG A 178 10.57 -13.19 7.98
N GLY A 179 11.68 -12.70 7.44
CA GLY A 179 13.01 -13.22 7.75
C GLY A 179 13.25 -14.56 7.08
N VAL A 180 12.84 -14.67 5.82
CA VAL A 180 13.18 -15.81 4.95
C VAL A 180 14.61 -15.66 4.44
N ASP A 181 15.17 -16.71 3.84
CA ASP A 181 16.56 -16.68 3.37
C ASP A 181 16.76 -15.82 2.10
N SER A 182 15.69 -15.54 1.35
CA SER A 182 15.71 -14.65 0.18
C SER A 182 15.75 -13.18 0.60
N GLU A 183 16.67 -12.41 0.00
CA GLU A 183 16.85 -11.00 0.32
C GLU A 183 15.66 -10.14 -0.13
N GLU A 184 14.97 -10.58 -1.18
CA GLU A 184 13.73 -9.99 -1.71
C GLU A 184 12.56 -10.09 -0.71
N GLY A 185 12.66 -10.97 0.30
CA GLY A 185 11.57 -11.33 1.19
C GLY A 185 10.52 -12.20 0.50
N VAL A 186 9.58 -12.76 1.28
CA VAL A 186 8.53 -13.61 0.71
C VAL A 186 7.69 -12.81 -0.29
N CYS A 187 7.46 -13.39 -1.47
CA CYS A 187 6.75 -12.75 -2.59
C CYS A 187 7.35 -11.41 -3.05
N GLY A 188 8.62 -11.14 -2.77
CA GLY A 188 9.28 -9.89 -3.15
C GLY A 188 8.94 -8.67 -2.30
N ILE A 189 8.32 -8.86 -1.12
CA ILE A 189 7.82 -7.77 -0.26
C ILE A 189 8.88 -6.70 0.12
N ALA A 190 10.18 -7.03 0.07
CA ALA A 190 11.26 -6.10 0.38
C ALA A 190 11.93 -5.49 -0.87
N MET A 191 11.47 -5.81 -2.09
CA MET A 191 12.08 -5.34 -3.34
C MET A 191 11.75 -3.88 -3.64
N GLN A 192 10.48 -3.50 -3.49
CA GLN A 192 9.98 -2.16 -3.79
C GLN A 192 9.06 -1.71 -2.67
N ALA A 193 9.60 -0.93 -1.75
CA ALA A 193 8.89 -0.42 -0.60
C ALA A 193 9.19 1.06 -0.40
N SER A 194 8.15 1.85 -0.14
CA SER A 194 8.26 3.29 0.04
C SER A 194 7.20 3.80 1.01
N TYR A 195 7.47 4.96 1.60
CA TYR A 195 6.55 5.56 2.57
C TYR A 195 6.52 7.09 2.46
N PRO A 196 5.35 7.73 2.69
CA PRO A 196 5.24 9.17 2.70
C PRO A 196 5.84 9.75 3.99
N THR A 197 6.27 11.01 3.92
CA THR A 197 6.78 11.79 5.06
C THR A 197 5.90 13.02 5.29
N ALA A 198 5.75 13.45 6.53
CA ALA A 198 4.91 14.59 6.93
C ALA A 198 5.63 15.49 7.95
#